data_AF-A0A6A6DXI3-F1
#
_entry.id   AF-A0A6A6DXI3-F1
#
_cell.length_a   1.000
_cell.length_b   1.000
_cell.length_c   1.000
_cell.angle_alpha   90.00
_cell.angle_beta   90.00
_cell.angle_gamma   90.00
#
_symmetry.space_group_name_H-M   'P 1'
#
loop_
_entity.id
_entity.type
_entity.pdbx_description
1 polymer ?
#
loop_
_entity_poly.entity_id
_entity_poly.type
_entity_poly.pdbx_seq_one_letter_code
_entity_poly.pdbx_strand_id
1 'polypeptide(L)'
;MIAVAKYLGSLIDGWISESMRNHTESKQSNPEGWRPTRLIRVDTISKPPILKIIQTRNDTFEKSDPYMTLSHYWGHPRPTALTQRNEAQMIAGFDLNVSQKTFRDAVYLTRRLGVRYI
;
A
#
# COMPACT_ATOMS: atom_id res chain seq x y z
N MET A 1 -6.76 -0.07 -25.50
CA MET A 1 -6.53 0.22 -24.06
C MET A 1 -5.91 -0.92 -23.26
N ILE A 2 -6.21 -2.21 -23.52
CA ILE A 2 -5.64 -3.35 -22.76
C ILE A 2 -4.12 -3.54 -22.97
N ALA A 3 -3.59 -3.24 -24.16
CA ALA A 3 -2.16 -3.38 -24.47
C ALA A 3 -1.26 -2.39 -23.69
N VAL A 4 -1.73 -1.17 -23.45
CA VAL A 4 -0.98 -0.12 -22.73
C VAL A 4 -0.84 -0.47 -21.24
N ALA A 5 -1.89 -1.02 -20.62
CA ALA A 5 -1.87 -1.46 -19.22
C ALA A 5 -0.95 -2.67 -18.99
N LYS A 6 -0.80 -3.56 -19.98
CA LYS A 6 0.17 -4.66 -19.93
C LYS A 6 1.61 -4.15 -20.01
N TYR A 7 1.89 -3.25 -20.97
CA TYR A 7 3.21 -2.65 -21.16
C TYR A 7 3.70 -1.84 -19.96
N LEU A 8 2.81 -1.05 -19.33
CA LEU A 8 3.12 -0.32 -18.10
C LEU A 8 3.43 -1.26 -16.92
N GLY A 9 2.75 -2.40 -16.84
CA GLY A 9 3.05 -3.41 -15.81
C GLY A 9 4.46 -3.98 -15.97
N SER A 10 4.83 -4.40 -17.19
CA SER A 10 6.18 -4.94 -17.44
C SER A 10 7.30 -3.92 -17.19
N LEU A 11 7.04 -2.63 -17.43
CA LEU A 11 8.00 -1.56 -17.09
C LEU A 11 8.13 -1.39 -15.58
N ILE A 12 7.01 -1.41 -14.84
CA ILE A 12 7.02 -1.30 -13.37
C ILE A 12 7.72 -2.51 -12.75
N ASP A 13 7.45 -3.72 -13.23
CA ASP A 13 8.12 -4.94 -12.77
C ASP A 13 9.63 -4.87 -13.03
N GLY A 14 10.02 -4.35 -14.21
CA GLY A 14 11.41 -4.11 -14.58
C GLY A 14 12.09 -3.09 -13.66
N TRP A 15 11.44 -1.96 -13.40
CA TRP A 15 11.97 -0.92 -12.50
C TRP A 15 12.06 -1.40 -11.06
N ILE A 16 11.06 -2.09 -10.53
CA ILE A 16 11.10 -2.67 -9.17
C ILE A 16 12.25 -3.67 -9.07
N SER A 17 12.38 -4.57 -10.06
CA SER A 17 13.45 -5.56 -10.09
C SER A 17 14.82 -4.90 -10.13
N GLU A 18 14.99 -3.88 -10.96
CA GLU A 18 16.25 -3.14 -11.09
C GLU A 18 16.59 -2.34 -9.83
N SER A 19 15.60 -1.68 -9.23
CA SER A 19 15.75 -1.00 -7.95
C SER A 19 16.15 -1.97 -6.82
N MET A 20 15.53 -3.15 -6.74
CA MET A 20 15.89 -4.18 -5.75
C MET A 20 17.30 -4.74 -5.97
N ARG A 21 17.77 -4.82 -7.22
CA ARG A 21 19.14 -5.27 -7.53
C ARG A 21 20.19 -4.23 -7.18
N ASN A 22 19.96 -2.97 -7.54
CA ASN A 22 20.98 -1.92 -7.54
C ASN A 22 21.04 -1.07 -6.26
N HIS A 23 19.99 -1.06 -5.43
CA HIS A 23 20.05 -0.35 -4.15
C HIS A 23 20.63 -1.22 -3.04
N THR A 24 21.96 -1.20 -2.89
CA THR A 24 22.66 -1.80 -1.75
C THR A 24 22.24 -1.17 -0.41
N GLU A 25 21.85 0.11 -0.42
CA GLU A 25 21.29 0.82 0.74
C GLU A 25 19.89 0.33 1.13
N SER A 26 19.08 -0.10 0.17
CA SER A 26 17.79 -0.78 0.44
C SER A 26 17.98 -2.16 1.08
N LYS A 27 19.18 -2.75 0.97
CA LYS A 27 19.57 -4.00 1.62
C LYS A 27 20.21 -3.77 2.99
N GLN A 28 20.31 -2.51 3.46
CA GLN A 28 20.54 -2.25 4.88
C GLN A 28 19.31 -2.76 5.63
N SER A 29 19.36 -4.05 5.94
CA SER A 29 18.49 -4.72 6.89
C SER A 29 18.33 -3.78 8.06
N ASN A 30 17.10 -3.32 8.28
CA ASN A 30 16.74 -2.55 9.45
C ASN A 30 17.30 -3.30 10.68
N PRO A 31 18.37 -2.82 11.34
CA PRO A 31 19.10 -3.61 12.33
C PRO A 31 18.22 -3.98 13.53
N GLU A 32 17.15 -3.21 13.72
CA GLU A 32 16.20 -3.26 14.83
C GLU A 32 14.86 -3.93 14.49
N GLY A 33 14.62 -4.32 13.22
CA GLY A 33 13.34 -4.91 12.83
C GLY A 33 12.13 -3.96 12.97
N TRP A 34 12.36 -2.65 13.02
CA TRP A 34 11.31 -1.63 13.07
C TRP A 34 10.33 -1.76 11.88
N ARG A 35 9.06 -1.52 12.16
CA ARG A 35 7.95 -1.61 11.21
C ARG A 35 6.96 -0.49 11.49
N PRO A 36 6.22 -0.03 10.47
CA PRO A 36 5.04 0.80 10.69
C PRO A 36 4.11 0.12 11.68
N THR A 37 3.57 0.87 12.65
CA THR A 37 2.60 0.33 13.62
C THR A 37 1.23 0.09 13.00
N ARG A 38 0.96 0.72 11.86
CA ARG A 38 -0.30 0.67 11.13
C ARG A 38 -0.03 0.60 9.63
N LEU A 39 -0.80 -0.21 8.93
CA LEU A 39 -0.77 -0.36 7.48
C LEU A 39 -2.19 -0.39 6.94
N ILE A 40 -2.34 -0.11 5.64
CA ILE A 40 -3.62 -0.26 4.95
C ILE A 40 -3.62 -1.60 4.22
N ARG A 41 -4.55 -2.47 4.60
CA ARG A 41 -4.81 -3.74 3.93
C ARG A 41 -5.66 -3.51 2.70
N VAL A 42 -5.15 -3.94 1.54
CA VAL A 42 -5.77 -3.70 0.23
C VAL A 42 -6.34 -4.96 -0.42
N ASP A 43 -6.01 -6.16 0.05
CA ASP A 43 -6.45 -7.45 -0.53
C ASP A 43 -7.85 -7.90 -0.09
N THR A 44 -8.62 -7.05 0.62
CA THR A 44 -9.96 -7.42 1.10
C THR A 44 -10.89 -7.77 -0.08
N ILE A 45 -11.41 -9.00 -0.06
CA ILE A 45 -12.38 -9.47 -1.04
C ILE A 45 -13.78 -9.05 -0.59
N SER A 46 -14.26 -7.91 -1.10
CA SER A 46 -15.63 -7.43 -0.89
C SER A 46 -16.16 -6.71 -2.13
N LYS A 47 -17.49 -6.58 -2.24
CA LYS A 47 -18.17 -5.79 -3.29
C LYS A 47 -19.09 -4.76 -2.62
N PRO A 48 -18.75 -3.45 -2.62
CA PRO A 48 -17.57 -2.81 -3.20
C PRO A 48 -16.27 -3.17 -2.44
N PRO A 49 -15.08 -3.00 -3.07
CA PRO A 49 -13.80 -3.28 -2.42
C PRO A 49 -13.55 -2.30 -1.26
N ILE A 50 -13.44 -2.83 -0.05
CA ILE A 50 -13.14 -2.04 1.16
C ILE A 50 -11.66 -2.14 1.51
N LEU A 51 -11.12 -1.04 2.03
CA LEU A 51 -9.81 -1.00 2.66
C LEU A 51 -9.96 -1.12 4.17
N LYS A 52 -8.94 -1.64 4.84
CA LYS A 52 -8.92 -1.75 6.30
C LYS A 52 -7.58 -1.28 6.85
N ILE A 53 -7.61 -0.59 7.98
CA ILE A 53 -6.39 -0.35 8.75
C ILE A 53 -6.13 -1.56 9.63
N ILE A 54 -4.90 -2.07 9.55
CA ILE A 54 -4.40 -3.10 10.46
C ILE A 54 -3.35 -2.52 11.40
N GLN A 55 -3.24 -3.09 12.59
CA GLN A 55 -2.17 -2.84 13.55
C GLN A 55 -1.16 -3.98 13.47
N THR A 56 0.06 -3.67 13.03
CA THR A 56 1.09 -4.68 12.74
C THR A 56 1.55 -5.51 13.93
N ARG A 57 1.25 -5.08 15.16
CA ARG A 57 1.54 -5.84 16.39
C ARG A 57 0.42 -6.80 16.81
N ASN A 58 -0.81 -6.50 16.42
CA ASN A 58 -2.01 -7.19 16.93
C ASN A 58 -2.72 -8.02 15.85
N ASP A 59 -2.50 -7.69 14.57
CA ASP A 59 -3.09 -8.37 13.42
C ASP A 59 -2.09 -9.33 12.75
N THR A 60 -2.58 -10.18 11.84
CA THR A 60 -1.79 -11.12 11.02
C THR A 60 -0.90 -10.39 9.99
N PHE A 61 0.11 -9.68 10.47
CA PHE A 61 1.19 -9.10 9.67
C PHE A 61 2.51 -9.76 10.08
N GLU A 62 3.01 -10.65 9.23
CA GLU A 62 4.21 -11.42 9.53
C GLU A 62 5.49 -10.65 9.27
N LYS A 63 6.61 -11.15 9.82
CA LYS A 63 7.90 -10.52 9.59
C LYS A 63 8.30 -10.46 8.12
N SER A 64 7.95 -11.50 7.38
CA SER A 64 8.19 -11.66 5.95
C SER A 64 7.21 -10.91 5.04
N ASP A 65 6.12 -10.37 5.59
CA ASP A 65 5.11 -9.73 4.75
C ASP A 65 5.64 -8.44 4.11
N PRO A 66 5.64 -8.34 2.77
CA PRO A 66 6.01 -7.12 2.09
C PRO A 66 4.89 -6.08 2.22
N TYR A 67 5.28 -4.81 2.21
CA TYR A 67 4.38 -3.68 2.07
C TYR A 67 4.98 -2.69 1.07
N MET A 68 4.13 -1.93 0.40
CA MET A 68 4.57 -0.82 -0.46
C MET A 68 4.42 0.50 0.28
N THR A 69 5.13 1.53 -0.15
CA THR A 69 4.97 2.88 0.39
C THR A 69 4.68 3.85 -0.76
N LEU A 70 3.90 4.89 -0.46
CA LEU A 70 3.56 5.94 -1.42
C LEU A 70 4.16 7.28 -0.98
N SER A 71 5.37 7.58 -1.44
CA SER A 71 6.06 8.83 -1.18
C SER A 71 5.61 9.91 -2.17
N HIS A 72 4.49 10.58 -1.87
CA HIS A 72 4.02 11.69 -2.68
C HIS A 72 3.56 12.87 -1.82
N TYR A 73 3.54 14.05 -2.43
CA TYR A 73 2.86 15.19 -1.86
C TYR A 73 1.35 14.97 -1.92
N TRP A 74 0.72 14.83 -0.76
CA TRP A 74 -0.69 14.49 -0.62
C TRP A 74 -1.67 15.60 -1.07
N GLY A 75 -1.18 16.71 -1.63
CA GLY A 75 -2.02 17.74 -2.25
C GLY A 75 -3.00 18.43 -1.29
N HIS A 76 -3.85 19.28 -1.85
CA HIS A 76 -4.99 19.89 -1.17
C HIS A 76 -6.28 19.61 -1.98
N PRO A 77 -7.40 19.26 -1.32
CA PRO A 77 -7.52 18.97 0.11
C PRO A 77 -6.74 17.69 0.46
N ARG A 78 -6.21 17.65 1.70
CA ARG A 78 -5.51 16.48 2.20
C ARG A 78 -6.46 15.27 2.21
N PRO A 79 -5.96 14.06 1.93
CA PRO A 79 -6.77 12.86 2.07
C PRO A 79 -7.24 12.70 3.52
N THR A 80 -8.32 11.94 3.69
CA THR A 80 -8.85 11.59 5.01
C THR A 80 -7.76 10.96 5.87
N ALA A 81 -7.40 11.64 6.96
CA ALA A 81 -6.40 11.16 7.91
C ALA A 81 -7.03 10.19 8.92
N LEU A 82 -6.21 9.27 9.45
CA LEU A 82 -6.56 8.51 10.64
C LEU A 82 -6.57 9.42 11.86
N THR A 83 -7.71 9.46 12.53
CA THR A 83 -7.98 10.19 13.76
C THR A 83 -8.59 9.24 14.77
N GLN A 84 -8.50 9.57 16.05
CA GLN A 84 -9.15 8.77 17.09
C GLN A 84 -10.67 8.63 16.87
N ARG A 85 -11.31 9.61 16.24
CA ARG A 85 -12.76 9.63 15.99
C ARG A 85 -13.20 8.66 14.88
N ASN A 86 -12.36 8.44 13.88
CA ASN A 86 -12.66 7.56 12.73
C ASN A 86 -11.87 6.25 12.75
N GLU A 87 -11.07 6.00 13.80
CA GLU A 87 -10.23 4.82 13.92
C GLU A 87 -11.05 3.52 13.87
N ALA A 88 -12.08 3.40 14.70
CA ALA A 88 -12.92 2.21 14.73
C ALA A 88 -13.57 1.92 13.37
N GLN A 89 -14.03 2.97 12.68
CA GLN A 89 -14.58 2.86 11.33
C GLN A 89 -13.53 2.38 10.33
N MET A 90 -12.33 2.96 10.33
CA MET A 90 -11.30 2.60 9.35
C MET A 90 -10.66 1.22 9.60
N ILE A 91 -10.70 0.72 10.84
CA ILE A 91 -10.36 -0.66 11.16
C ILE A 91 -11.46 -1.62 10.66
N ALA A 92 -12.74 -1.30 10.90
CA ALA A 92 -13.87 -2.11 10.43
C ALA A 92 -13.93 -2.21 8.90
N GLY A 93 -13.62 -1.10 8.24
CA GLY A 93 -13.47 -0.98 6.79
C GLY A 93 -14.00 0.34 6.28
N PHE A 94 -13.35 0.85 5.24
CA PHE A 94 -13.75 2.07 4.56
C PHE A 94 -13.65 1.88 3.06
N ASP A 95 -14.52 2.55 2.31
CA ASP A 95 -14.46 2.51 0.86
C ASP A 95 -13.19 3.20 0.36
N LEU A 96 -12.69 2.76 -0.80
CA LEU A 96 -11.71 3.50 -1.59
C LEU A 96 -12.33 4.77 -2.21
N ASN A 97 -13.07 5.54 -1.41
CA ASN A 97 -13.73 6.77 -1.82
C ASN A 97 -12.78 7.95 -1.65
N VAL A 98 -11.55 7.75 -2.12
CA VAL A 98 -10.49 8.74 -2.01
C VAL A 98 -10.58 9.61 -3.25
N SER A 99 -10.82 10.89 -3.05
CA SER A 99 -10.86 11.93 -4.08
C SER A 99 -9.57 12.02 -4.92
N GLN A 100 -8.51 11.33 -4.52
CA GLN A 100 -7.19 11.40 -5.12
C GLN A 100 -6.90 10.17 -5.99
N LYS A 101 -6.76 10.41 -7.29
CA LYS A 101 -6.41 9.39 -8.31
C LYS A 101 -5.14 8.61 -7.95
N THR A 102 -4.12 9.30 -7.44
CA THR A 102 -2.82 8.70 -7.09
C THR A 102 -2.95 7.57 -6.07
N PHE A 103 -3.79 7.74 -5.04
CA PHE A 103 -3.98 6.69 -4.04
C PHE A 103 -4.70 5.47 -4.63
N ARG A 104 -5.64 5.68 -5.56
CA ARG A 104 -6.32 4.58 -6.28
C ARG A 104 -5.35 3.80 -7.15
N ASP A 105 -4.50 4.51 -7.90
CA ASP A 105 -3.49 3.91 -8.76
C ASP A 105 -2.46 3.13 -7.92
N ALA A 106 -2.05 3.66 -6.77
CA ALA A 106 -1.17 2.97 -5.83
C ALA A 106 -1.80 1.67 -5.30
N VAL A 107 -3.04 1.73 -4.80
CA VAL A 107 -3.78 0.53 -4.34
C VAL A 107 -3.92 -0.51 -5.46
N TYR A 108 -4.21 -0.06 -6.68
CA TYR A 108 -4.31 -0.95 -7.85
C TYR A 108 -2.97 -1.63 -8.15
N LEU A 109 -1.87 -0.88 -8.16
CA LEU A 109 -0.52 -1.43 -8.40
C LEU A 109 -0.10 -2.39 -7.30
N THR A 110 -0.31 -2.03 -6.02
CA THR A 110 -0.02 -2.89 -4.88
C THR A 110 -0.72 -4.24 -4.99
N ARG A 111 -2.02 -4.24 -5.33
CA ARG A 111 -2.79 -5.47 -5.61
C ARG A 111 -2.24 -6.25 -6.79
N ARG A 112 -1.91 -5.57 -7.89
CA ARG A 112 -1.39 -6.21 -9.11
C ARG A 112 -0.04 -6.90 -8.88
N LEU A 113 0.78 -6.34 -8.00
CA LEU A 113 2.08 -6.89 -7.62
C LEU A 113 1.97 -7.98 -6.55
N GLY A 114 0.76 -8.37 -6.12
CA GLY A 114 0.55 -9.40 -5.11
C GLY A 114 0.89 -8.96 -3.68
N VAL A 115 1.12 -7.66 -3.45
CA VAL A 115 1.37 -7.11 -2.12
C VAL A 115 0.04 -6.77 -1.46
N ARG A 116 -0.12 -7.11 -0.19
CA ARG A 116 -1.39 -6.98 0.55
C ARG A 116 -1.52 -5.66 1.31
N TYR A 117 -0.42 -4.94 1.46
CA TYR A 117 -0.30 -3.80 2.36
C TYR A 117 0.35 -2.60 1.66
N ILE A 118 -0.17 -1.41 1.96
CA ILE A 118 0.40 -0.11 1.61
C ILE A 118 0.55 0.78 2.84
#